data_AF-A0A0J6ITK4-F1
#
_entry.id   AF-A0A0J6ITK4-F1
#
_cell.length_a   1.000
_cell.length_b   1.000
_cell.length_c   1.000
_cell.angle_alpha   90.00
_cell.angle_beta   90.00
_cell.angle_gamma   90.00
#
_symmetry.space_group_name_H-M   'P 1'
#
loop_
_entity.id
_entity.type
_entity.pdbx_description
1 polymer ?
#
loop_
_entity_poly.entity_id
_entity_poly.type
_entity_poly.pdbx_seq_one_letter_code
_entity_poly.pdbx_strand_id
1 'polypeptide(L)'
;MTTRTRILTGITTTGTPHLGNYAGAIRPAIVASRDSNADSFYFLADYHALIKCDDPQRIQRSRQEIAATWLASGLDVERVTFYRQSDIPEIPELAWLLTCVAAKGLLNRAHAYKASVDKNLENGEDPDAGITMGLYSYPVLMAADILMFNANKVPVGRDQIQHVEMARDIGQRFNHLFGNGKEFFAMPEALIEESVATLPGLDGRKMSKSYDNTIPLFTSAKDMKSAISRIVTDSKAPGEAKDPDNSHLFTLYQAFSTPEQSAEFRSELLQGLGWGEAKERLFKLLDAELGESRERYHDLMSRPSDMEDILLAGAQKARKTATPFLAQLREAVGLRSFVSAAQNTTTAKKKAVKGPRFVSFRDEDASFRFRLLTADGEQLLLSRSFVDGKTAGQITKQLQSGEPLDVRHEDLGFSVWLDGECVAHSPAFADSATRDLAIDALRLALVPVQD
;
A
#
# COMPACT_ATOMS: atom_id res chain seq x y z
N MET A 1 13.94 12.69 -4.58
CA MET A 1 13.77 11.56 -3.65
C MET A 1 13.81 10.30 -4.47
N THR A 2 14.79 9.43 -4.26
CA THR A 2 14.84 8.12 -4.94
C THR A 2 13.62 7.32 -4.49
N THR A 3 12.69 7.07 -5.40
CA THR A 3 11.48 6.28 -5.13
C THR A 3 11.91 4.84 -4.87
N ARG A 4 11.94 4.43 -3.59
CA ARG A 4 12.15 3.03 -3.20
C ARG A 4 11.11 2.14 -3.89
N THR A 5 11.52 0.95 -4.29
CA THR A 5 10.62 -0.03 -4.92
C THR A 5 9.82 -0.72 -3.84
N ARG A 6 8.50 -0.57 -3.86
CA ARG A 6 7.62 -1.27 -2.92
C ARG A 6 7.40 -2.71 -3.35
N ILE A 7 7.73 -3.63 -2.45
CA ILE A 7 7.64 -5.07 -2.68
C ILE A 7 6.66 -5.64 -1.68
N LEU A 8 5.61 -6.34 -2.13
CA LEU A 8 4.59 -6.89 -1.24
C LEU A 8 4.51 -8.41 -1.39
N THR A 9 4.68 -9.12 -0.27
CA THR A 9 4.67 -10.59 -0.21
C THR A 9 3.57 -11.06 0.74
N GLY A 10 2.62 -11.84 0.20
CA GLY A 10 1.58 -12.50 0.98
C GLY A 10 2.02 -13.88 1.45
N ILE A 11 1.89 -14.14 2.75
CA ILE A 11 2.29 -15.38 3.39
C ILE A 11 1.03 -16.14 3.79
N THR A 12 0.77 -17.27 3.12
CA THR A 12 -0.41 -18.10 3.39
C THR A 12 -0.34 -18.76 4.76
N THR A 13 -1.44 -18.73 5.52
CA THR A 13 -1.49 -19.23 6.90
C THR A 13 -2.20 -20.57 7.05
N THR A 14 -1.84 -21.58 6.24
CA THR A 14 -2.51 -22.91 6.24
C THR A 14 -1.67 -24.09 6.78
N GLY A 15 -0.54 -23.80 7.44
CA GLY A 15 0.12 -24.70 8.39
C GLY A 15 1.61 -24.38 8.63
N THR A 16 2.27 -25.20 9.43
CA THR A 16 3.68 -25.05 9.87
C THR A 16 4.71 -25.06 8.73
N PRO A 17 5.62 -24.07 8.62
CA PRO A 17 6.68 -24.10 7.60
C PRO A 17 7.62 -25.31 7.71
N HIS A 18 8.12 -25.78 6.57
CA HIS A 18 9.15 -26.81 6.47
C HIS A 18 10.42 -26.28 5.77
N LEU A 19 11.49 -27.08 5.76
CA LEU A 19 12.79 -26.71 5.20
C LEU A 19 12.71 -26.20 3.75
N GLY A 20 11.86 -26.82 2.94
CA GLY A 20 11.54 -26.35 1.58
C GLY A 20 10.98 -24.92 1.52
N ASN A 21 10.12 -24.51 2.47
CA ASN A 21 9.64 -23.12 2.53
C ASN A 21 10.76 -22.17 2.95
N TYR A 22 11.62 -22.60 3.88
CA TYR A 22 12.72 -21.79 4.37
C TYR A 22 13.71 -21.45 3.24
N ALA A 23 14.27 -22.48 2.60
CA ALA A 23 15.22 -22.28 1.51
C ALA A 23 14.55 -21.64 0.28
N GLY A 24 13.29 -21.98 0.04
CA GLY A 24 12.57 -21.62 -1.17
C GLY A 24 11.92 -20.24 -1.18
N ALA A 25 11.67 -19.65 -0.01
CA ALA A 25 10.94 -18.39 0.06
C ALA A 25 11.38 -17.52 1.23
N ILE A 26 11.47 -18.07 2.45
CA ILE A 26 11.70 -17.26 3.65
C ILE A 26 13.11 -16.68 3.65
N ARG A 27 14.15 -17.51 3.45
CA ARG A 27 15.55 -17.08 3.43
C ARG A 27 15.84 -16.09 2.30
N PRO A 28 15.46 -16.36 1.03
CA PRO A 28 15.61 -15.37 -0.05
C PRO A 28 14.87 -14.05 0.23
N ALA A 29 13.63 -14.11 0.71
CA ALA A 29 12.84 -12.92 1.02
C ALA A 29 13.48 -12.06 2.12
N ILE A 30 14.01 -12.69 3.19
CA ILE A 30 14.72 -11.97 4.26
C ILE A 30 15.99 -11.31 3.71
N VAL A 31 16.75 -12.00 2.87
CA VAL A 31 17.94 -11.43 2.23
C VAL A 31 17.57 -10.24 1.34
N ALA A 32 16.57 -10.40 0.47
CA ALA A 32 16.09 -9.34 -0.42
C ALA A 32 15.55 -8.12 0.36
N SER A 33 14.93 -8.34 1.52
CA SER A 33 14.43 -7.26 2.38
C SER A 33 15.52 -6.33 2.90
N ARG A 34 16.80 -6.74 2.87
CA ARG A 34 17.94 -5.94 3.35
C ARG A 34 18.47 -4.94 2.32
N ASP A 35 17.98 -4.97 1.08
CA ASP A 35 18.31 -3.96 0.09
C ASP A 35 17.79 -2.58 0.55
N SER A 36 18.65 -1.55 0.51
CA SER A 36 18.28 -0.17 0.87
C SER A 36 17.27 0.48 -0.08
N ASN A 37 17.11 -0.06 -1.29
CA ASN A 37 16.14 0.39 -2.29
C ASN A 37 14.79 -0.31 -2.18
N ALA A 38 14.69 -1.37 -1.36
CA ALA A 38 13.44 -2.10 -1.14
C ALA A 38 12.61 -1.45 -0.01
N ASP A 39 11.33 -1.25 -0.29
CA ASP A 39 10.29 -0.94 0.71
C ASP A 39 9.39 -2.18 0.84
N SER A 40 9.81 -3.13 1.69
CA SER A 40 9.20 -4.46 1.75
C SER A 40 8.04 -4.54 2.74
N PHE A 41 6.93 -5.12 2.25
CA PHE A 41 5.73 -5.44 2.99
C PHE A 41 5.57 -6.96 3.02
N TYR A 42 5.40 -7.51 4.21
CA TYR A 42 5.12 -8.93 4.44
C TYR A 42 3.83 -9.03 5.23
N PHE A 43 2.90 -9.86 4.80
CA PHE A 43 1.65 -10.01 5.55
C PHE A 43 1.20 -11.45 5.68
N LEU A 44 0.63 -11.77 6.83
CA LEU A 44 -0.03 -13.04 7.08
C LEU A 44 -1.42 -12.98 6.45
N ALA A 45 -1.62 -13.72 5.35
CA ALA A 45 -2.85 -13.75 4.57
C ALA A 45 -3.93 -14.61 5.28
N ASP A 46 -4.38 -14.17 6.45
CA ASP A 46 -5.28 -14.92 7.32
C ASP A 46 -6.77 -14.85 6.93
N TYR A 47 -7.23 -13.83 6.19
CA TYR A 47 -8.54 -13.93 5.53
C TYR A 47 -8.53 -14.95 4.40
N HIS A 48 -7.43 -15.05 3.63
CA HIS A 48 -7.32 -16.06 2.57
C HIS A 48 -7.30 -17.50 3.11
N ALA A 49 -6.83 -17.71 4.35
CA ALA A 49 -6.83 -19.03 4.98
C ALA A 49 -8.26 -19.57 5.22
N LEU A 50 -9.24 -18.69 5.45
CA LEU A 50 -10.64 -19.07 5.65
C LEU A 50 -11.26 -19.78 4.43
N ILE A 51 -10.68 -19.62 3.24
CA ILE A 51 -11.18 -20.24 2.01
C ILE A 51 -10.84 -21.73 1.96
N LYS A 52 -9.71 -22.13 2.57
CA LYS A 52 -9.15 -23.48 2.44
C LYS A 52 -9.22 -24.29 3.73
N CYS A 53 -9.53 -23.65 4.86
CA CYS A 53 -9.52 -24.26 6.17
C CYS A 53 -10.77 -23.82 6.93
N ASP A 54 -11.54 -24.81 7.38
CA ASP A 54 -12.75 -24.65 8.19
C ASP A 54 -12.48 -24.80 9.68
N ASP A 55 -11.33 -25.35 10.08
CA ASP A 55 -10.87 -25.46 11.48
C ASP A 55 -10.26 -24.14 12.00
N PRO A 56 -10.94 -23.42 12.93
CA PRO A 56 -10.46 -22.15 13.47
C PRO A 56 -9.18 -22.29 14.31
N GLN A 57 -9.02 -23.41 15.03
CA GLN A 57 -7.84 -23.63 15.88
C GLN A 57 -6.60 -23.85 15.02
N ARG A 58 -6.76 -24.55 13.90
CA ARG A 58 -5.67 -24.72 12.92
C ARG A 58 -5.23 -23.39 12.32
N ILE A 59 -6.17 -22.50 12.00
CA ILE A 59 -5.85 -21.16 11.49
C ILE A 59 -5.11 -20.35 12.56
N GLN A 60 -5.62 -20.32 13.78
CA GLN A 60 -4.98 -19.60 14.89
C GLN A 60 -3.54 -20.09 15.13
N ARG A 61 -3.34 -21.41 15.25
CA ARG A 61 -2.02 -22.01 15.45
C ARG A 61 -1.09 -21.69 14.29
N SER A 62 -1.56 -21.85 13.06
CA SER A 62 -0.77 -21.59 11.85
C SER A 62 -0.31 -20.13 11.76
N ARG A 63 -1.17 -19.16 12.11
CA ARG A 63 -0.81 -17.74 12.18
C ARG A 63 0.36 -17.51 13.14
N GLN A 64 0.32 -18.11 14.32
CA GLN A 64 1.38 -18.01 15.33
C GLN A 64 2.68 -18.66 14.85
N GLU A 65 2.62 -19.91 14.38
CA GLU A 65 3.80 -20.66 13.92
C GLU A 65 4.50 -19.96 12.76
N ILE A 66 3.75 -19.40 11.81
CA ILE A 66 4.32 -18.69 10.66
C ILE A 66 4.92 -17.36 11.09
N ALA A 67 4.22 -16.58 11.92
CA ALA A 67 4.76 -15.33 12.43
C ALA A 67 6.08 -15.56 13.18
N ALA A 68 6.10 -16.51 14.12
CA ALA A 68 7.28 -16.90 14.85
C ALA A 68 8.39 -17.39 13.91
N THR A 69 8.05 -18.14 12.86
CA THR A 69 9.04 -18.63 11.88
C THR A 69 9.76 -17.50 11.17
N TRP A 70 9.03 -16.51 10.66
CA TRP A 70 9.63 -15.38 9.93
C TRP A 70 10.50 -14.51 10.86
N LEU A 71 10.02 -14.23 12.07
CA LEU A 71 10.77 -13.47 13.08
C LEU A 71 12.04 -14.21 13.50
N ALA A 72 11.92 -15.50 13.83
CA ALA A 72 13.03 -16.35 14.23
C ALA A 72 14.09 -16.50 13.13
N SER A 73 13.66 -16.53 11.87
CA SER A 73 14.55 -16.58 10.69
C SER A 73 15.29 -15.26 10.41
N GLY A 74 15.02 -14.20 11.18
CA GLY A 74 15.73 -12.93 11.11
C GLY A 74 15.08 -11.85 10.24
N LEU A 75 13.74 -11.87 10.09
CA LEU A 75 13.01 -10.76 9.48
C LEU A 75 13.14 -9.50 10.36
N ASP A 76 13.72 -8.44 9.81
CA ASP A 76 13.91 -7.17 10.52
C ASP A 76 12.66 -6.29 10.43
N VAL A 77 11.82 -6.35 11.46
CA VAL A 77 10.54 -5.60 11.56
C VAL A 77 10.70 -4.09 11.75
N GLU A 78 11.90 -3.61 12.05
CA GLU A 78 12.17 -2.17 12.05
C GLU A 78 12.34 -1.65 10.63
N ARG A 79 12.91 -2.47 9.74
CA ARG A 79 13.07 -2.16 8.32
C ARG A 79 11.82 -2.41 7.49
N VAL A 80 11.11 -3.50 7.74
CA VAL A 80 9.97 -3.93 6.90
C VAL A 80 8.63 -3.60 7.55
N THR A 81 7.56 -3.59 6.77
CA THR A 81 6.20 -3.55 7.30
C THR A 81 5.66 -4.99 7.39
N PHE A 82 5.58 -5.55 8.61
CA PHE A 82 5.13 -6.93 8.85
C PHE A 82 3.83 -6.97 9.66
N TYR A 83 2.74 -7.51 9.10
CA TYR A 83 1.40 -7.39 9.70
C TYR A 83 0.49 -8.58 9.39
N ARG A 84 -0.66 -8.67 10.05
CA ARG A 84 -1.74 -9.60 9.68
C ARG A 84 -2.74 -8.93 8.76
N GLN A 85 -3.21 -9.63 7.73
CA GLN A 85 -4.24 -9.11 6.83
C GLN A 85 -5.49 -8.65 7.61
N SER A 86 -5.90 -9.44 8.60
CA SER A 86 -7.05 -9.15 9.47
C SER A 86 -6.90 -7.90 10.36
N ASP A 87 -5.68 -7.39 10.58
CA ASP A 87 -5.46 -6.15 11.36
C ASP A 87 -5.64 -4.88 10.51
N ILE A 88 -5.88 -5.01 9.20
CA ILE A 88 -6.07 -3.89 8.28
C ILE A 88 -7.55 -3.84 7.85
N PRO A 89 -8.42 -3.14 8.62
CA PRO A 89 -9.86 -3.08 8.30
C PRO A 89 -10.15 -2.39 6.97
N GLU A 90 -9.18 -1.64 6.43
CA GLU A 90 -9.29 -1.00 5.13
C GLU A 90 -9.29 -2.00 3.96
N ILE A 91 -8.66 -3.18 4.11
CA ILE A 91 -8.55 -4.18 3.03
C ILE A 91 -9.92 -4.76 2.63
N PRO A 92 -10.76 -5.26 3.56
CA PRO A 92 -12.11 -5.73 3.21
C PRO A 92 -12.96 -4.65 2.53
N GLU A 93 -12.86 -3.39 2.96
CA GLU A 93 -13.60 -2.30 2.33
C GLU A 93 -13.10 -2.06 0.90
N LEU A 94 -11.79 -1.99 0.68
CA LEU A 94 -11.24 -1.90 -0.67
C LEU A 94 -11.65 -3.09 -1.53
N ALA A 95 -11.62 -4.32 -0.99
CA ALA A 95 -12.05 -5.51 -1.70
C ALA A 95 -13.49 -5.38 -2.20
N TRP A 96 -14.39 -4.76 -1.41
CA TRP A 96 -15.74 -4.45 -1.85
C TRP A 96 -15.77 -3.43 -3.00
N LEU A 97 -15.04 -2.32 -2.88
CA LEU A 97 -14.96 -1.32 -3.96
C LEU A 97 -14.43 -1.92 -5.26
N LEU A 98 -13.41 -2.78 -5.17
CA LEU A 98 -12.84 -3.49 -6.32
C LEU A 98 -13.81 -4.54 -6.88
N THR A 99 -14.61 -5.19 -6.04
CA THR A 99 -15.65 -6.14 -6.48
C THR A 99 -16.66 -5.46 -7.39
N CYS A 100 -17.08 -4.23 -7.08
CA CYS A 100 -18.02 -3.46 -7.90
C CYS A 100 -17.50 -3.14 -9.31
N VAL A 101 -16.18 -3.19 -9.54
CA VAL A 101 -15.58 -2.97 -10.86
C VAL A 101 -15.04 -4.24 -11.49
N ALA A 102 -14.80 -5.31 -10.73
CA ALA A 102 -14.31 -6.57 -11.27
C ALA A 102 -15.36 -7.23 -12.19
N ALA A 103 -15.00 -7.48 -13.45
CA ALA A 103 -15.90 -8.17 -14.37
C ALA A 103 -16.05 -9.65 -13.97
N LYS A 104 -17.28 -10.16 -13.85
CA LYS A 104 -17.55 -11.58 -13.59
C LYS A 104 -16.77 -12.51 -14.53
N GLY A 105 -16.68 -12.14 -15.81
CA GLY A 105 -15.95 -12.91 -16.82
C GLY A 105 -14.45 -13.07 -16.53
N LEU A 106 -13.82 -12.09 -15.85
CA LEU A 106 -12.43 -12.20 -15.40
C LEU A 106 -12.29 -13.33 -14.37
N LEU A 107 -13.17 -13.35 -13.37
CA LEU A 107 -13.18 -14.36 -12.31
C LEU A 107 -13.58 -15.75 -12.83
N ASN A 108 -14.50 -15.84 -13.80
CA ASN A 108 -14.82 -17.10 -14.49
C ASN A 108 -13.58 -17.76 -15.14
N ARG A 109 -12.52 -16.99 -15.44
CA ARG A 109 -11.28 -17.49 -16.06
C ARG A 109 -10.16 -17.75 -15.05
N ALA A 110 -10.38 -17.49 -13.76
CA ALA A 110 -9.40 -17.75 -12.72
C ALA A 110 -9.08 -19.26 -12.67
N HIS A 111 -7.78 -19.61 -12.66
CA HIS A 111 -7.33 -20.99 -12.73
C HIS A 111 -7.92 -21.87 -11.62
N ALA A 112 -7.99 -21.37 -10.39
CA ALA A 112 -8.52 -22.13 -9.26
C ALA A 112 -10.02 -22.45 -9.40
N TYR A 113 -10.82 -21.49 -9.90
CA TYR A 113 -12.25 -21.71 -10.17
C TYR A 113 -12.42 -22.70 -11.32
N LYS A 114 -11.76 -22.45 -12.45
CA LYS A 114 -11.81 -23.34 -13.61
C LYS A 114 -11.42 -24.78 -13.29
N ALA A 115 -10.32 -24.98 -12.57
CA ALA A 115 -9.87 -26.32 -12.19
C ALA A 115 -10.89 -27.06 -11.30
N SER A 116 -11.63 -26.32 -10.46
CA SER A 116 -12.69 -26.91 -9.63
C SER A 116 -13.91 -27.29 -10.47
N VAL A 117 -14.31 -26.41 -11.40
CA VAL A 117 -15.39 -26.67 -12.37
C VAL A 117 -15.06 -27.86 -13.25
N ASP A 118 -13.86 -27.92 -13.83
CA ASP A 118 -13.42 -29.00 -14.71
C ASP A 118 -13.48 -30.35 -13.97
N LYS A 119 -13.03 -30.39 -12.71
CA LYS A 119 -13.12 -31.59 -11.85
C LYS A 119 -14.57 -32.01 -11.57
N ASN A 120 -15.47 -31.07 -11.31
CA ASN A 120 -16.88 -31.38 -11.07
C ASN A 120 -17.54 -31.95 -12.33
N LEU A 121 -17.24 -31.38 -13.50
CA LEU A 121 -17.72 -31.87 -14.79
C LEU A 121 -17.20 -33.29 -15.10
N GLU A 122 -15.93 -33.56 -14.82
CA GLU A 122 -15.34 -34.91 -14.94
C GLU A 122 -16.06 -35.94 -14.06
N ASN A 123 -16.54 -35.51 -12.88
CA ASN A 123 -17.30 -36.35 -11.96
C ASN A 123 -18.81 -36.43 -12.28
N GLY A 124 -19.29 -35.71 -13.30
CA GLY A 124 -20.72 -35.63 -13.64
C GLY A 124 -21.56 -34.83 -12.62
N GLU A 125 -20.92 -33.96 -11.85
CA GLU A 125 -21.55 -33.10 -10.85
C GLU A 125 -21.94 -31.73 -11.44
N ASP A 126 -22.73 -30.95 -10.68
CA ASP A 126 -22.98 -29.54 -11.02
C ASP A 126 -21.65 -28.78 -11.13
N PRO A 127 -21.44 -27.93 -12.16
CA PRO A 127 -20.19 -27.20 -12.35
C PRO A 127 -19.71 -26.44 -11.10
N ASP A 128 -20.64 -25.88 -10.32
CA ASP A 128 -20.36 -25.09 -9.13
C ASP A 128 -20.51 -25.90 -7.82
N ALA A 129 -20.65 -27.23 -7.89
CA ALA A 129 -20.73 -28.11 -6.71
C ALA A 129 -19.52 -27.89 -5.77
N GLY A 130 -19.81 -27.58 -4.50
CA GLY A 130 -18.77 -27.35 -3.48
C GLY A 130 -17.92 -26.08 -3.68
N ILE A 131 -18.19 -25.26 -4.70
CA ILE A 131 -17.48 -24.01 -4.95
C ILE A 131 -18.10 -22.89 -4.12
N THR A 132 -17.31 -22.31 -3.20
CA THR A 132 -17.75 -21.18 -2.38
C THR A 132 -17.45 -19.84 -3.06
N MET A 133 -18.19 -18.80 -2.67
CA MET A 133 -17.87 -17.43 -3.07
C MET A 133 -16.46 -17.00 -2.61
N GLY A 134 -15.95 -17.57 -1.52
CA GLY A 134 -14.56 -17.38 -1.11
C GLY A 134 -13.58 -17.84 -2.18
N LEU A 135 -13.74 -19.07 -2.69
CA LEU A 135 -12.90 -19.60 -3.78
C LEU A 135 -13.05 -18.83 -5.08
N TYR A 136 -14.26 -18.36 -5.39
CA TYR A 136 -14.53 -17.61 -6.61
C TYR A 136 -13.99 -16.17 -6.56
N SER A 137 -14.09 -15.50 -5.40
CA SER A 137 -13.83 -14.05 -5.26
C SER A 137 -12.48 -13.70 -4.64
N TYR A 138 -11.70 -14.66 -4.13
CA TYR A 138 -10.39 -14.34 -3.53
C TYR A 138 -9.40 -13.60 -4.42
N PRO A 139 -9.41 -13.72 -5.78
CA PRO A 139 -8.53 -12.89 -6.60
C PRO A 139 -8.81 -11.38 -6.43
N VAL A 140 -10.04 -10.99 -6.09
CA VAL A 140 -10.39 -9.59 -5.78
C VAL A 140 -9.84 -9.17 -4.42
N LEU A 141 -9.89 -10.06 -3.42
CA LEU A 141 -9.28 -9.81 -2.11
C LEU A 141 -7.76 -9.68 -2.23
N MET A 142 -7.12 -10.55 -3.02
CA MET A 142 -5.69 -10.48 -3.31
C MET A 142 -5.33 -9.20 -4.07
N ALA A 143 -6.17 -8.76 -5.02
CA ALA A 143 -6.01 -7.45 -5.66
C ALA A 143 -6.09 -6.31 -4.63
N ALA A 144 -7.02 -6.37 -3.67
CA ALA A 144 -7.10 -5.38 -2.59
C ALA A 144 -5.83 -5.36 -1.73
N ASP A 145 -5.28 -6.52 -1.37
CA ASP A 145 -4.02 -6.62 -0.61
C ASP A 145 -2.86 -5.92 -1.33
N ILE A 146 -2.74 -6.14 -2.65
CA ILE A 146 -1.66 -5.57 -3.48
C ILE A 146 -1.86 -4.07 -3.71
N LEU A 147 -3.08 -3.68 -4.09
CA LEU A 147 -3.40 -2.32 -4.51
C LEU A 147 -3.52 -1.35 -3.34
N MET A 148 -3.92 -1.80 -2.14
CA MET A 148 -4.00 -0.96 -0.93
C MET A 148 -2.67 -0.26 -0.63
N PHE A 149 -1.56 -0.93 -0.94
CA PHE A 149 -0.23 -0.40 -0.69
C PHE A 149 0.47 0.06 -1.96
N ASN A 150 -0.18 0.02 -3.14
CA ASN A 150 0.43 0.37 -4.42
C ASN A 150 1.78 -0.33 -4.63
N ALA A 151 1.81 -1.65 -4.42
CA ALA A 151 3.02 -2.43 -4.59
C ALA A 151 3.52 -2.35 -6.05
N ASN A 152 4.82 -2.10 -6.22
CA ASN A 152 5.45 -2.09 -7.54
C ASN A 152 5.76 -3.51 -7.99
N LYS A 153 6.24 -4.34 -7.07
CA LYS A 153 6.62 -5.74 -7.34
C LYS A 153 5.93 -6.68 -6.35
N VAL A 154 5.47 -7.82 -6.84
CA VAL A 154 4.84 -8.87 -6.04
C VAL A 154 5.59 -10.18 -6.30
N PRO A 155 6.44 -10.64 -5.35
CA PRO A 155 7.14 -11.92 -5.48
C PRO A 155 6.13 -13.06 -5.48
N VAL A 156 6.10 -13.82 -6.57
CA VAL A 156 5.12 -14.91 -6.75
C VAL A 156 5.71 -16.10 -7.49
N GLY A 157 5.11 -17.28 -7.27
CA GLY A 157 5.35 -18.44 -8.14
C GLY A 157 4.77 -18.22 -9.54
N ARG A 158 5.27 -18.96 -10.53
CA ARG A 158 4.77 -18.90 -11.93
C ARG A 158 3.27 -19.19 -12.03
N ASP A 159 2.75 -20.03 -11.13
CA ASP A 159 1.34 -20.39 -11.03
C ASP A 159 0.43 -19.26 -10.51
N GLN A 160 1.00 -18.21 -9.92
CA GLN A 160 0.28 -17.08 -9.33
C GLN A 160 0.40 -15.78 -10.16
N ILE A 161 1.05 -15.83 -11.34
CA ILE A 161 1.17 -14.68 -12.25
C ILE A 161 -0.21 -14.13 -12.62
N GLN A 162 -1.17 -15.03 -12.88
CA GLN A 162 -2.54 -14.67 -13.23
C GLN A 162 -3.19 -13.78 -12.16
N HIS A 163 -2.89 -13.99 -10.87
CA HIS A 163 -3.47 -13.15 -9.81
C HIS A 163 -2.94 -11.72 -9.84
N VAL A 164 -1.66 -11.55 -10.18
CA VAL A 164 -1.07 -10.21 -10.34
C VAL A 164 -1.64 -9.52 -11.58
N GLU A 165 -1.84 -10.25 -12.68
CA GLU A 165 -2.52 -9.75 -13.88
C GLU A 165 -3.97 -9.32 -13.58
N MET A 166 -4.72 -10.14 -12.82
CA MET A 166 -6.07 -9.77 -12.39
C MET A 166 -6.07 -8.52 -11.51
N ALA A 167 -5.10 -8.35 -10.62
CA ALA A 167 -4.97 -7.14 -9.82
C ALA A 167 -4.71 -5.90 -10.69
N ARG A 168 -3.88 -6.03 -11.73
CA ARG A 168 -3.66 -4.97 -12.73
C ARG A 168 -4.96 -4.62 -13.45
N ASP A 169 -5.66 -5.61 -14.02
CA ASP A 169 -6.89 -5.38 -14.78
C ASP A 169 -7.97 -4.68 -13.93
N ILE A 170 -8.16 -5.14 -12.71
CA ILE A 170 -9.12 -4.57 -11.76
C ILE A 170 -8.71 -3.13 -11.38
N GLY A 171 -7.43 -2.91 -11.08
CA GLY A 171 -6.89 -1.59 -10.73
C GLY A 171 -6.99 -0.58 -11.89
N GLN A 172 -6.65 -0.98 -13.11
CA GLN A 172 -6.81 -0.15 -14.31
C GLN A 172 -8.26 0.25 -14.53
N ARG A 173 -9.18 -0.71 -14.38
CA ARG A 173 -10.60 -0.45 -14.52
C ARG A 173 -11.11 0.52 -13.46
N PHE A 174 -10.66 0.40 -12.21
CA PHE A 174 -10.97 1.37 -11.16
C PHE A 174 -10.45 2.77 -11.51
N ASN A 175 -9.18 2.89 -11.91
CA ASN A 175 -8.57 4.16 -12.35
C ASN A 175 -9.36 4.78 -13.51
N HIS A 176 -9.80 3.97 -14.48
CA HIS A 176 -10.58 4.47 -15.62
C HIS A 176 -11.96 5.00 -15.19
N LEU A 177 -12.67 4.27 -14.33
CA LEU A 177 -14.03 4.62 -13.91
C LEU A 177 -14.08 5.79 -12.91
N PHE A 178 -13.14 5.83 -11.96
CA PHE A 178 -13.20 6.75 -10.83
C PHE A 178 -12.02 7.72 -10.74
N GLY A 179 -11.00 7.54 -11.58
CA GLY A 179 -9.78 8.34 -11.56
C GLY A 179 -9.97 9.80 -11.93
N ASN A 180 -10.87 10.12 -12.87
CA ASN A 180 -11.06 11.47 -13.41
C ASN A 180 -9.72 12.13 -13.83
N GLY A 181 -8.85 11.36 -14.50
CA GLY A 181 -7.51 11.80 -14.90
C GLY A 181 -6.42 11.61 -13.84
N LYS A 182 -6.76 11.20 -12.61
CA LYS A 182 -5.81 10.75 -11.59
C LYS A 182 -5.70 9.22 -11.62
N GLU A 183 -4.47 8.71 -11.61
CA GLU A 183 -4.20 7.30 -11.36
C GLU A 183 -4.06 7.08 -9.86
N PHE A 184 -5.00 6.35 -9.26
CA PHE A 184 -4.93 5.98 -7.84
C PHE A 184 -4.00 4.80 -7.62
N PHE A 185 -4.11 3.80 -8.50
CA PHE A 185 -3.36 2.56 -8.39
C PHE A 185 -2.15 2.52 -9.30
N ALA A 186 -0.99 2.16 -8.74
CA ALA A 186 0.17 1.71 -9.49
C ALA A 186 -0.04 0.26 -9.93
N MET A 187 0.36 -0.08 -11.15
CA MET A 187 0.15 -1.42 -11.69
C MET A 187 1.29 -2.36 -11.26
N PRO A 188 1.00 -3.38 -10.44
CA PRO A 188 2.03 -4.26 -9.91
C PRO A 188 2.65 -5.12 -11.01
N GLU A 189 3.92 -5.48 -10.84
CA GLU A 189 4.62 -6.46 -11.68
C GLU A 189 4.88 -7.74 -10.87
N ALA A 190 4.69 -8.89 -11.52
CA ALA A 190 5.08 -10.17 -10.92
C ALA A 190 6.61 -10.26 -10.88
N LEU A 191 7.17 -10.54 -9.71
CA LEU A 191 8.59 -10.82 -9.55
C LEU A 191 8.78 -12.33 -9.41
N ILE A 192 9.37 -12.96 -10.42
CA ILE A 192 9.68 -14.40 -10.41
C ILE A 192 11.13 -14.58 -10.00
N GLU A 193 11.37 -15.33 -8.94
CA GLU A 193 12.74 -15.74 -8.59
C GLU A 193 13.15 -16.95 -9.43
N GLU A 194 14.04 -16.74 -10.40
CA GLU A 194 14.52 -17.80 -11.31
C GLU A 194 15.47 -18.80 -10.63
N SER A 195 16.14 -18.37 -9.55
CA SER A 195 17.25 -19.08 -8.91
C SER A 195 16.86 -19.99 -7.75
N VAL A 196 15.57 -20.06 -7.39
CA VAL A 196 15.15 -20.90 -6.27
C VAL A 196 14.91 -22.33 -6.74
N ALA A 197 15.92 -23.18 -6.54
CA ALA A 197 15.77 -24.61 -6.69
C ALA A 197 14.69 -25.14 -5.73
N THR A 198 13.70 -25.84 -6.26
CA THR A 198 12.72 -26.55 -5.44
C THR A 198 13.44 -27.65 -4.67
N LEU A 199 13.44 -27.59 -3.33
CA LEU A 199 14.09 -28.61 -2.52
C LEU A 199 13.36 -29.96 -2.61
N PRO A 200 14.10 -31.07 -2.77
CA PRO A 200 13.53 -32.40 -2.67
C PRO A 200 13.18 -32.72 -1.21
N GLY A 201 12.14 -33.52 -1.03
CA GLY A 201 11.74 -34.10 0.24
C GLY A 201 12.53 -35.37 0.58
N LEU A 202 12.06 -36.07 1.61
CA LEU A 202 12.66 -37.31 2.11
C LEU A 202 12.72 -38.44 1.07
N ASP A 203 11.92 -38.36 0.01
CA ASP A 203 11.74 -39.39 -1.02
C ASP A 203 12.23 -38.92 -2.41
N GLY A 204 12.89 -37.77 -2.49
CA GLY A 204 13.38 -37.17 -3.74
C GLY A 204 12.34 -36.39 -4.55
N ARG A 205 11.03 -36.51 -4.27
CA ARG A 205 10.00 -35.64 -4.89
C ARG A 205 10.08 -34.23 -4.31
N LYS A 206 9.39 -33.25 -4.90
CA LYS A 206 9.25 -31.90 -4.31
C LYS A 206 8.83 -32.00 -2.84
N MET A 207 9.52 -31.29 -1.94
CA MET A 207 9.15 -31.27 -0.53
C MET A 207 7.76 -30.64 -0.36
N SER A 208 6.80 -31.41 0.15
CA SER A 208 5.42 -30.98 0.38
C SER A 208 4.77 -31.79 1.50
N LYS A 209 3.95 -31.12 2.32
CA LYS A 209 3.15 -31.79 3.36
C LYS A 209 2.19 -32.82 2.78
N SER A 210 1.64 -32.56 1.58
CA SER A 210 0.72 -33.49 0.92
C SER A 210 1.35 -34.83 0.54
N TYR A 211 2.69 -34.88 0.46
CA TYR A 211 3.44 -36.10 0.17
C TYR A 211 4.04 -36.74 1.43
N ASP A 212 3.82 -36.15 2.61
CA ASP A 212 4.41 -36.56 3.88
C ASP A 212 5.94 -36.77 3.82
N ASN A 213 6.61 -35.93 3.01
CA ASN A 213 8.04 -36.05 2.72
C ASN A 213 8.86 -34.84 3.22
N THR A 214 8.38 -34.15 4.25
CA THR A 214 8.98 -32.89 4.72
C THR A 214 10.05 -33.08 5.79
N ILE A 215 11.01 -32.15 5.84
CA ILE A 215 11.84 -31.91 7.03
C ILE A 215 11.23 -30.70 7.75
N PRO A 216 10.65 -30.87 8.94
CA PRO A 216 10.13 -29.75 9.73
C PRO A 216 11.23 -28.73 10.05
N LEU A 217 10.89 -27.44 10.06
CA LEU A 217 11.89 -26.38 10.19
C LEU A 217 12.37 -26.17 11.65
N PHE A 218 11.44 -25.94 12.58
CA PHE A 218 11.75 -25.64 13.99
C PHE A 218 11.18 -26.69 14.94
N THR A 219 11.48 -27.96 14.67
CA THR A 219 11.31 -29.06 15.62
C THR A 219 12.57 -29.23 16.48
N SER A 220 12.51 -30.09 17.50
CA SER A 220 13.70 -30.40 18.31
C SER A 220 14.84 -30.97 17.45
N ALA A 221 16.09 -30.82 17.90
CA ALA A 221 17.26 -31.39 17.23
C ALA A 221 17.11 -32.90 17.01
N LYS A 222 16.54 -33.60 17.99
CA LYS A 222 16.23 -35.02 17.92
C LYS A 222 15.25 -35.35 16.79
N ASP A 223 14.19 -34.57 16.66
CA ASP A 223 13.16 -34.80 15.64
C ASP A 223 13.67 -34.47 14.24
N MET A 224 14.47 -33.40 14.10
CA MET A 224 15.14 -33.08 12.83
C MET A 224 16.09 -34.20 12.42
N LYS A 225 16.92 -34.70 13.35
CA LYS A 225 17.80 -35.86 13.12
C LYS A 225 17.01 -37.09 12.70
N SER A 226 15.87 -37.36 13.35
CA SER A 226 14.97 -38.45 12.98
C SER A 226 14.40 -38.27 11.57
N ALA A 227 13.97 -37.06 11.19
CA ALA A 227 13.50 -36.78 9.83
C ALA A 227 14.59 -37.00 8.79
N ILE A 228 15.81 -36.48 9.01
CA ILE A 228 16.96 -36.66 8.12
C ILE A 228 17.34 -38.14 7.98
N SER A 229 17.22 -38.93 9.06
CA SER A 229 17.49 -40.37 9.01
C SER A 229 16.60 -41.13 8.01
N ARG A 230 15.36 -40.64 7.77
CA ARG A 230 14.38 -41.21 6.84
C ARG A 230 14.59 -40.82 5.38
N ILE A 231 15.54 -39.94 5.06
CA ILE A 231 15.88 -39.61 3.66
C ILE A 231 16.23 -40.91 2.92
N VAL A 232 15.53 -41.17 1.81
CA VAL A 232 15.71 -42.37 1.01
C VAL A 232 17.07 -42.28 0.30
N THR A 233 17.85 -43.35 0.37
CA THR A 233 19.14 -43.46 -0.31
C THR A 233 19.23 -44.81 -1.02
N ASP A 234 20.26 -45.02 -1.84
CA ASP A 234 20.52 -46.34 -2.42
C ASP A 234 21.07 -47.34 -1.38
N SER A 235 21.24 -48.59 -1.80
CA SER A 235 21.72 -49.70 -0.96
C SER A 235 23.25 -49.86 -0.94
N LYS A 236 24.02 -48.88 -1.45
CA LYS A 236 25.49 -48.97 -1.49
C LYS A 236 26.09 -48.93 -0.09
N ALA A 237 27.01 -49.85 0.19
CA ALA A 237 27.73 -49.97 1.44
C ALA A 237 28.73 -48.79 1.66
N PRO A 238 29.19 -48.57 2.90
CA PRO A 238 30.38 -47.75 3.14
C PRO A 238 31.60 -48.29 2.36
N GLY A 239 32.37 -47.39 1.75
CA GLY A 239 33.47 -47.72 0.84
C GLY A 239 33.07 -47.80 -0.64
N GLU A 240 31.78 -47.96 -0.95
CA GLU A 240 31.29 -47.91 -2.34
C GLU A 240 30.96 -46.47 -2.77
N ALA A 241 31.49 -46.08 -3.93
CA ALA A 241 31.30 -44.75 -4.52
C ALA A 241 29.82 -44.43 -4.78
N LYS A 242 29.36 -43.28 -4.30
CA LYS A 242 27.98 -42.78 -4.42
C LYS A 242 27.92 -41.67 -5.44
N ASP A 243 26.89 -41.69 -6.28
CA ASP A 243 26.67 -40.67 -7.30
C ASP A 243 25.94 -39.46 -6.66
N PRO A 244 26.59 -38.30 -6.53
CA PRO A 244 25.99 -37.12 -5.92
C PRO A 244 24.89 -36.51 -6.80
N ASP A 245 24.97 -36.67 -8.13
CA ASP A 245 24.01 -36.07 -9.06
C ASP A 245 22.66 -36.77 -9.03
N ASN A 246 22.64 -38.04 -8.61
CA ASN A 246 21.44 -38.84 -8.39
C ASN A 246 21.02 -38.92 -6.91
N SER A 247 21.59 -38.09 -6.03
CA SER A 247 21.30 -38.08 -4.60
C SER A 247 20.59 -36.81 -4.15
N HIS A 248 19.32 -36.94 -3.76
CA HIS A 248 18.59 -35.81 -3.18
C HIS A 248 19.12 -35.40 -1.79
N LEU A 249 19.86 -36.28 -1.10
CA LEU A 249 20.61 -35.91 0.10
C LEU A 249 21.72 -34.91 -0.24
N PHE A 250 22.44 -35.12 -1.35
CA PHE A 250 23.44 -34.17 -1.84
C PHE A 250 22.82 -32.84 -2.22
N THR A 251 21.67 -32.85 -2.92
CA THR A 251 20.91 -31.62 -3.23
C THR A 251 20.52 -30.85 -1.97
N LEU A 252 20.05 -31.54 -0.92
CA LEU A 252 19.74 -30.93 0.37
C LEU A 252 21.01 -30.33 1.00
N TYR A 253 22.12 -31.08 1.05
CA TYR A 253 23.37 -30.57 1.63
C TYR A 253 23.88 -29.33 0.88
N GLN A 254 23.83 -29.34 -0.45
CA GLN A 254 24.27 -28.23 -1.29
C GLN A 254 23.50 -26.94 -1.02
N ALA A 255 22.20 -27.03 -0.72
CA ALA A 255 21.37 -25.85 -0.50
C ALA A 255 21.67 -25.09 0.81
N PHE A 256 22.43 -25.68 1.72
CA PHE A 256 22.77 -25.14 3.04
C PHE A 256 24.27 -25.06 3.30
N SER A 257 25.09 -25.46 2.33
CA SER A 257 26.55 -25.44 2.47
C SER A 257 27.18 -24.40 1.55
N THR A 258 28.40 -24.00 1.90
CA THR A 258 29.26 -23.23 1.01
C THR A 258 29.67 -24.07 -0.21
N PRO A 259 30.08 -23.43 -1.33
CA PRO A 259 30.61 -24.14 -2.49
C PRO A 259 31.75 -25.11 -2.14
N GLU A 260 32.62 -24.72 -1.20
CA GLU A 260 33.76 -25.51 -0.73
C GLU A 260 33.29 -26.76 0.03
N GLN A 261 32.40 -26.59 1.01
CA GLN A 261 31.80 -27.71 1.75
C GLN A 261 31.03 -28.66 0.82
N SER A 262 30.30 -28.12 -0.16
CA SER A 262 29.61 -28.91 -1.17
C SER A 262 30.58 -29.74 -2.02
N ALA A 263 31.69 -29.16 -2.45
CA ALA A 263 32.69 -29.84 -3.26
C ALA A 263 33.41 -30.94 -2.46
N GLU A 264 33.74 -30.68 -1.20
CA GLU A 264 34.31 -31.68 -0.28
C GLU A 264 33.34 -32.84 -0.08
N PHE A 265 32.10 -32.56 0.30
CA PHE A 265 31.07 -33.57 0.52
C PHE A 265 30.80 -34.41 -0.74
N ARG A 266 30.82 -33.78 -1.93
CA ARG A 266 30.76 -34.47 -3.22
C ARG A 266 31.92 -35.46 -3.39
N SER A 267 33.14 -35.01 -3.10
CA SER A 267 34.35 -35.82 -3.22
C SER A 267 34.33 -37.03 -2.28
N GLU A 268 33.90 -36.84 -1.04
CA GLU A 268 33.78 -37.91 -0.05
C GLU A 268 32.73 -38.95 -0.44
N LEU A 269 31.59 -38.54 -0.99
CA LEU A 269 30.58 -39.47 -1.55
C LEU A 269 31.17 -40.34 -2.66
N LEU A 270 31.94 -39.73 -3.57
CA LEU A 270 32.64 -40.45 -4.65
C LEU A 270 33.74 -41.39 -4.10
N GLN A 271 34.36 -41.05 -2.97
CA GLN A 271 35.36 -41.88 -2.28
C GLN A 271 34.75 -42.95 -1.37
N GLY A 272 33.42 -43.00 -1.24
CA GLY A 272 32.72 -44.08 -0.55
C GLY A 272 32.15 -43.74 0.83
N LEU A 273 32.01 -42.46 1.19
CA LEU A 273 31.34 -42.02 2.43
C LEU A 273 30.03 -42.79 2.67
N GLY A 274 29.83 -43.36 3.85
CA GLY A 274 28.61 -44.12 4.15
C GLY A 274 27.36 -43.23 4.27
N TRP A 275 26.18 -43.70 3.86
CA TRP A 275 24.94 -42.91 3.93
C TRP A 275 24.57 -42.48 5.35
N GLY A 276 24.86 -43.30 6.37
CA GLY A 276 24.64 -42.95 7.77
C GLY A 276 25.46 -41.73 8.21
N GLU A 277 26.74 -41.68 7.82
CA GLU A 277 27.60 -40.53 8.10
C GLU A 277 27.21 -39.31 7.27
N ALA A 278 26.85 -39.51 5.99
CA ALA A 278 26.35 -38.44 5.12
C ALA A 278 25.10 -37.75 5.71
N LYS A 279 24.15 -38.54 6.24
CA LYS A 279 22.96 -38.04 6.96
C LYS A 279 23.33 -37.30 8.24
N GLU A 280 24.31 -37.79 8.99
CA GLU A 280 24.81 -37.11 10.20
C GLU A 280 25.44 -35.75 9.85
N ARG A 281 26.20 -35.66 8.76
CA ARG A 281 26.80 -34.39 8.29
C ARG A 281 25.73 -33.38 7.88
N LEU A 282 24.69 -33.82 7.15
CA LEU A 282 23.56 -32.97 6.83
C LEU A 282 22.84 -32.47 8.10
N PHE A 283 22.61 -33.35 9.07
CA PHE A 283 22.03 -32.95 10.36
C PHE A 283 22.87 -31.90 11.06
N LYS A 284 24.19 -32.10 11.20
CA LYS A 284 25.08 -31.14 11.85
C LYS A 284 25.11 -29.78 11.14
N LEU A 285 25.11 -29.79 9.81
CA LEU A 285 25.06 -28.56 9.01
C LEU A 285 23.77 -27.77 9.29
N LEU A 286 22.62 -28.44 9.19
CA LEU A 286 21.32 -27.81 9.42
C LEU A 286 21.14 -27.37 10.87
N ASP A 287 21.57 -28.17 11.83
CA ASP A 287 21.48 -27.85 13.26
C ASP A 287 22.35 -26.64 13.63
N ALA A 288 23.52 -26.51 13.00
CA ALA A 288 24.39 -25.34 13.16
C ALA A 288 23.79 -24.07 12.54
N GLU A 289 23.22 -24.16 11.33
CA GLU A 289 22.60 -23.00 10.65
C GLU A 289 21.29 -22.55 11.33
N LEU A 290 20.46 -23.51 11.75
CA LEU A 290 19.11 -23.25 12.24
C LEU A 290 19.00 -23.23 13.77
N GLY A 291 20.05 -23.61 14.51
CA GLY A 291 20.03 -23.77 15.97
C GLY A 291 19.56 -22.51 16.70
N GLU A 292 20.19 -21.36 16.41
CA GLU A 292 19.81 -20.07 17.02
C GLU A 292 18.39 -19.66 16.62
N SER A 293 18.03 -19.84 15.35
CA SER A 293 16.67 -19.53 14.88
C SER A 293 15.63 -20.43 15.57
N ARG A 294 15.95 -21.70 15.81
CA ARG A 294 15.07 -22.63 16.54
C ARG A 294 14.87 -22.20 17.99
N GLU A 295 15.93 -21.77 18.69
CA GLU A 295 15.81 -21.23 20.05
C GLU A 295 14.90 -20.00 20.07
N ARG A 296 15.16 -19.03 19.20
CA ARG A 296 14.32 -17.83 19.05
C ARG A 296 12.86 -18.16 18.73
N TYR A 297 12.63 -19.15 17.87
CA TYR A 297 11.28 -19.62 17.54
C TYR A 297 10.56 -20.13 18.78
N HIS A 298 11.20 -21.00 19.58
CA HIS A 298 10.59 -21.52 20.80
C HIS A 298 10.36 -20.43 21.85
N ASP A 299 11.28 -19.47 21.98
CA ASP A 299 11.11 -18.31 22.87
C ASP A 299 9.90 -17.46 22.47
N LEU A 300 9.73 -17.18 21.17
CA LEU A 300 8.58 -16.44 20.64
C LEU A 300 7.27 -17.20 20.87
N MET A 301 7.27 -18.51 20.63
CA MET A 301 6.08 -19.36 20.86
C MET A 301 5.71 -19.45 22.35
N SER A 302 6.67 -19.30 23.26
CA SER A 302 6.43 -19.24 24.70
C SER A 302 5.95 -17.86 25.19
N ARG A 303 6.14 -16.80 24.38
CA ARG A 303 5.78 -15.42 24.68
C ARG A 303 4.91 -14.79 23.57
N PRO A 304 3.69 -15.31 23.36
CA PRO A 304 2.83 -14.87 22.26
C PRO A 304 2.45 -13.38 22.34
N SER A 305 2.48 -12.75 23.52
CA SER A 305 2.27 -11.31 23.70
C SER A 305 3.29 -10.46 22.93
N ASP A 306 4.55 -10.86 22.95
CA ASP A 306 5.62 -10.09 22.30
C ASP A 306 5.44 -10.10 20.79
N MET A 307 5.01 -11.24 20.25
CA MET A 307 4.70 -11.39 18.84
C MET A 307 3.44 -10.60 18.44
N GLU A 308 2.44 -10.54 19.33
CA GLU A 308 1.26 -9.70 19.16
C GLU A 308 1.65 -8.21 19.04
N ASP A 309 2.49 -7.72 19.95
CA ASP A 309 2.96 -6.33 19.95
C ASP A 309 3.72 -5.98 18.66
N ILE A 310 4.58 -6.88 18.18
CA ILE A 310 5.31 -6.73 16.91
C ILE A 310 4.33 -6.61 15.72
N LEU A 311 3.34 -7.51 15.64
CA LEU A 311 2.38 -7.53 14.54
C LEU A 311 1.46 -6.29 14.57
N LEU A 312 1.04 -5.86 15.76
CA LEU A 312 0.24 -4.64 15.93
C LEU A 312 1.03 -3.39 15.57
N ALA A 313 2.32 -3.31 15.92
CA ALA A 313 3.20 -2.22 15.51
C ALA A 313 3.34 -2.16 13.97
N GLY A 314 3.51 -3.31 13.32
CA GLY A 314 3.55 -3.38 11.86
C GLY A 314 2.20 -3.06 11.20
N ALA A 315 1.08 -3.47 11.80
CA ALA A 315 -0.25 -3.06 11.36
C ALA A 315 -0.45 -1.54 11.46
N GLN A 316 0.03 -0.90 12.53
CA GLN A 316 0.02 0.57 12.63
C GLN A 316 0.86 1.23 11.53
N LYS A 317 2.05 0.69 11.19
CA LYS A 317 2.87 1.17 10.05
C LYS A 317 2.08 1.06 8.73
N ALA A 318 1.43 -0.08 8.49
CA ALA A 318 0.61 -0.30 7.30
C ALA A 318 -0.59 0.68 7.24
N ARG A 319 -1.33 0.85 8.34
CA ARG A 319 -2.53 1.69 8.39
C ARG A 319 -2.25 3.17 8.18
N LYS A 320 -1.06 3.67 8.55
CA LYS A 320 -0.61 5.02 8.18
C LYS A 320 -0.65 5.27 6.67
N THR A 321 -0.47 4.23 5.85
CA THR A 321 -0.65 4.28 4.39
C THR A 321 -2.10 4.00 3.98
N ALA A 322 -2.67 2.91 4.49
CA ALA A 322 -3.97 2.40 4.05
C ALA A 322 -5.14 3.35 4.37
N THR A 323 -5.22 3.88 5.59
CA THR A 323 -6.35 4.71 6.04
C THR A 323 -6.54 5.98 5.19
N PRO A 324 -5.54 6.86 4.98
CA PRO A 324 -5.71 8.03 4.14
C PRO A 324 -5.89 7.69 2.66
N PHE A 325 -5.34 6.57 2.19
CA PHE A 325 -5.51 6.14 0.81
C PHE A 325 -6.95 5.65 0.55
N LEU A 326 -7.49 4.79 1.42
CA LEU A 326 -8.88 4.36 1.33
C LEU A 326 -9.86 5.54 1.41
N ALA A 327 -9.59 6.54 2.25
CA ALA A 327 -10.41 7.76 2.30
C ALA A 327 -10.48 8.47 0.93
N GLN A 328 -9.36 8.52 0.18
CA GLN A 328 -9.35 9.07 -1.17
C GLN A 328 -10.16 8.21 -2.15
N LEU A 329 -10.07 6.88 -2.03
CA LEU A 329 -10.83 5.96 -2.88
C LEU A 329 -12.33 6.06 -2.61
N ARG A 330 -12.73 6.14 -1.34
CA ARG A 330 -14.12 6.40 -0.91
C ARG A 330 -14.65 7.70 -1.52
N GLU A 331 -13.86 8.77 -1.49
CA GLU A 331 -14.22 10.03 -2.13
C GLU A 331 -14.44 9.86 -3.64
N ALA A 332 -13.53 9.15 -4.31
CA ALA A 332 -13.57 8.90 -5.75
C ALA A 332 -14.83 8.13 -6.18
N VAL A 333 -15.26 7.14 -5.40
CA VAL A 333 -16.48 6.35 -5.67
C VAL A 333 -17.77 7.01 -5.18
N GLY A 334 -17.70 8.21 -4.60
CA GLY A 334 -18.88 8.94 -4.15
C GLY A 334 -19.34 8.62 -2.71
N LEU A 335 -18.58 7.84 -1.94
CA LEU A 335 -18.82 7.58 -0.51
C LEU A 335 -18.29 8.71 0.38
N ARG A 336 -18.70 9.93 0.04
CA ARG A 336 -18.24 11.21 0.60
C ARG A 336 -19.06 11.58 1.83
N SER A 337 -18.51 12.47 2.65
CA SER A 337 -19.32 13.10 3.70
C SER A 337 -20.42 13.96 3.07
N PHE A 338 -21.66 13.79 3.52
CA PHE A 338 -22.79 14.64 3.14
C PHE A 338 -22.61 16.10 3.57
N VAL A 339 -21.78 16.35 4.60
CA VAL A 339 -21.45 17.71 5.05
C VAL A 339 -20.52 18.42 4.06
N SER A 340 -19.61 17.68 3.39
CA SER A 340 -18.77 18.23 2.31
C SER A 340 -19.57 18.50 1.04
N ALA A 341 -20.62 17.72 0.76
CA ALA A 341 -21.52 17.96 -0.38
C ALA A 341 -22.37 19.23 -0.21
N ALA A 342 -22.77 19.57 1.03
CA ALA A 342 -23.51 20.78 1.34
C ALA A 342 -22.68 22.07 1.18
N GLN A 343 -21.35 22.00 1.24
CA GLN A 343 -20.47 23.14 0.96
C GLN A 343 -20.15 23.30 -0.53
N ASN A 344 -20.24 22.23 -1.32
CA ASN A 344 -19.92 22.24 -2.75
C ASN A 344 -21.06 22.75 -3.64
N THR A 345 -22.31 22.77 -3.17
CA THR A 345 -23.43 23.44 -3.86
C THR A 345 -23.38 24.96 -3.72
N THR A 346 -22.56 25.50 -2.81
CA THR A 346 -22.29 26.94 -2.69
C THR A 346 -21.00 27.40 -3.38
N THR A 347 -20.14 26.51 -3.84
CA THR A 347 -18.93 26.87 -4.60
C THR A 347 -19.15 26.74 -6.11
N ALA A 348 -20.06 27.57 -6.64
CA ALA A 348 -19.95 27.99 -8.03
C ALA A 348 -18.61 28.74 -8.17
N LYS A 349 -17.64 28.12 -8.87
CA LYS A 349 -16.36 28.68 -9.33
C LYS A 349 -15.71 29.68 -8.37
N LYS A 350 -14.72 29.23 -7.58
CA LYS A 350 -13.69 30.12 -7.03
C LYS A 350 -13.01 30.86 -8.20
N LYS A 351 -13.52 32.05 -8.52
CA LYS A 351 -12.74 33.11 -9.15
C LYS A 351 -11.60 33.41 -8.19
N ALA A 352 -10.40 33.57 -8.73
CA ALA A 352 -9.26 34.10 -7.99
C ALA A 352 -9.71 35.27 -7.12
N VAL A 353 -9.45 35.22 -5.82
CA VAL A 353 -9.73 36.30 -4.88
C VAL A 353 -8.93 37.50 -5.37
N LYS A 354 -9.60 38.45 -6.02
CA LYS A 354 -8.99 39.72 -6.41
C LYS A 354 -9.05 40.62 -5.18
N GLY A 355 -7.93 41.24 -4.82
CA GLY A 355 -7.94 42.31 -3.83
C GLY A 355 -8.83 43.49 -4.27
N PRO A 356 -9.11 44.44 -3.36
CA PRO A 356 -9.82 45.66 -3.72
C PRO A 356 -9.12 46.37 -4.88
N ARG A 357 -9.91 46.93 -5.79
CA ARG A 357 -9.38 47.48 -7.06
C ARG A 357 -10.12 48.72 -7.51
N PHE A 358 -9.37 49.66 -8.07
CA PHE A 358 -9.93 50.77 -8.81
C PHE A 358 -10.33 50.35 -10.21
N VAL A 359 -11.49 50.82 -10.66
CA VAL A 359 -11.99 50.65 -12.02
C VAL A 359 -12.33 52.02 -12.57
N SER A 360 -11.56 52.49 -13.55
CA SER A 360 -11.83 53.71 -14.29
C SER A 360 -12.75 53.43 -15.47
N PHE A 361 -13.71 54.32 -15.73
CA PHE A 361 -14.66 54.21 -16.82
C PHE A 361 -15.05 55.60 -17.34
N ARG A 362 -15.62 55.63 -18.55
CA ARG A 362 -16.21 56.84 -19.14
C ARG A 362 -17.72 56.80 -18.94
N ASP A 363 -18.29 57.89 -18.43
CA ASP A 363 -19.73 58.02 -18.19
C ASP A 363 -20.46 58.43 -19.50
N GLU A 364 -21.79 58.34 -19.52
CA GLU A 364 -22.61 58.59 -20.73
C GLU A 364 -22.44 60.02 -21.28
N ASP A 365 -22.13 60.98 -20.41
CA ASP A 365 -21.84 62.39 -20.73
C ASP A 365 -20.39 62.63 -21.22
N ALA A 366 -19.67 61.55 -21.55
CA ALA A 366 -18.27 61.55 -21.95
C ALA A 366 -17.25 61.95 -20.88
N SER A 367 -17.67 62.20 -19.63
CA SER A 367 -16.78 62.45 -18.49
C SER A 367 -16.07 61.18 -18.00
N PHE A 368 -14.99 61.34 -17.23
CA PHE A 368 -14.21 60.23 -16.69
C PHE A 368 -14.48 60.07 -15.21
N ARG A 369 -14.68 58.82 -14.76
CA ARG A 369 -14.90 58.48 -13.35
C ARG A 369 -14.13 57.23 -12.98
N PHE A 370 -13.95 57.01 -11.68
CA PHE A 370 -13.50 55.75 -11.15
C PHE A 370 -14.42 55.27 -10.04
N ARG A 371 -14.40 53.97 -9.80
CA ARG A 371 -14.98 53.36 -8.60
C ARG A 371 -13.96 52.47 -7.91
N LEU A 372 -13.99 52.47 -6.58
CA LEU A 372 -13.24 51.51 -5.77
C LEU A 372 -14.18 50.35 -5.43
N LEU A 373 -13.75 49.13 -5.73
CA LEU A 373 -14.50 47.92 -5.43
C LEU A 373 -13.82 47.10 -4.32
N THR A 374 -14.60 46.48 -3.45
CA THR A 374 -14.14 45.45 -2.51
C THR A 374 -13.65 44.20 -3.26
N ALA A 375 -13.04 43.26 -2.54
CA ALA A 375 -12.65 41.96 -3.10
C ALA A 375 -13.84 41.18 -3.71
N ASP A 376 -15.02 41.35 -3.12
CA ASP A 376 -16.27 40.72 -3.56
C ASP A 376 -16.97 41.52 -4.68
N GLY A 377 -16.41 42.66 -5.09
CA GLY A 377 -16.89 43.47 -6.21
C GLY A 377 -17.94 44.52 -5.84
N GLU A 378 -18.21 44.72 -4.56
CA GLU A 378 -19.11 45.77 -4.07
C GLU A 378 -18.44 47.13 -4.14
N GLN A 379 -19.21 48.19 -4.42
CA GLN A 379 -18.67 49.53 -4.58
C GLN A 379 -18.50 50.23 -3.22
N LEU A 380 -17.25 50.55 -2.86
CA LEU A 380 -16.94 51.38 -1.70
C LEU A 380 -17.02 52.88 -2.02
N LEU A 381 -16.54 53.27 -3.21
CA LEU A 381 -16.50 54.67 -3.64
C LEU A 381 -16.87 54.80 -5.11
N LEU A 382 -17.50 55.92 -5.43
CA LEU A 382 -17.68 56.43 -6.78
C LEU A 382 -17.18 57.88 -6.83
N SER A 383 -16.26 58.16 -7.75
CA SER A 383 -15.70 59.49 -7.90
C SER A 383 -16.71 60.50 -8.44
N ARG A 384 -16.44 61.80 -8.26
CA ARG A 384 -17.04 62.84 -9.11
C ARG A 384 -16.61 62.67 -10.58
N SER A 385 -17.25 63.41 -11.48
CA SER A 385 -16.87 63.48 -12.89
C SER A 385 -15.60 64.30 -13.08
N PHE A 386 -14.69 63.80 -13.91
CA PHE A 386 -13.46 64.47 -14.32
C PHE A 386 -13.48 64.76 -15.82
N VAL A 387 -12.84 65.87 -16.21
CA VAL A 387 -12.76 66.32 -17.60
C VAL A 387 -11.90 65.40 -18.49
N ASP A 388 -10.93 64.71 -17.91
CA ASP A 388 -10.07 63.76 -18.60
C ASP A 388 -9.64 62.59 -17.69
N GLY A 389 -9.25 61.48 -18.31
CA GLY A 389 -8.81 60.28 -17.60
C GLY A 389 -7.46 60.44 -16.87
N LYS A 390 -6.65 61.44 -17.24
CA LYS A 390 -5.36 61.71 -16.59
C LYS A 390 -5.58 62.26 -15.18
N THR A 391 -6.50 63.21 -15.05
CA THR A 391 -6.92 63.80 -13.77
C THR A 391 -7.55 62.74 -12.87
N ALA A 392 -8.47 61.93 -13.39
CA ALA A 392 -9.06 60.81 -12.65
C ALA A 392 -7.98 59.82 -12.15
N GLY A 393 -6.98 59.50 -12.99
CA GLY A 393 -5.87 58.62 -12.62
C GLY A 393 -4.92 59.20 -11.58
N GLN A 394 -4.70 60.52 -11.57
CA GLN A 394 -3.90 61.20 -10.55
C GLN A 394 -4.56 61.12 -9.17
N ILE A 395 -5.88 61.33 -9.10
CA ILE A 395 -6.66 61.18 -7.87
C ILE A 395 -6.58 59.75 -7.34
N THR A 396 -6.75 58.73 -8.19
CA THR A 396 -6.58 57.33 -7.77
C THR A 396 -5.20 57.07 -7.16
N LYS A 397 -4.13 57.59 -7.77
CA LYS A 397 -2.77 57.45 -7.22
C LYS A 397 -2.60 58.15 -5.86
N GLN A 398 -3.19 59.33 -5.69
CA GLN A 398 -3.15 60.08 -4.44
C GLN A 398 -3.92 59.36 -3.34
N LEU A 399 -5.06 58.71 -3.65
CA LEU A 399 -5.78 57.86 -2.71
C LEU A 399 -4.99 56.60 -2.30
N GLN A 400 -4.07 56.14 -3.15
CA GLN A 400 -3.23 54.96 -2.91
C GLN A 400 -1.84 55.31 -2.34
N SER A 401 -1.56 56.59 -2.04
CA SER A 401 -0.23 57.01 -1.58
C SER A 401 0.10 56.60 -0.14
N GLY A 402 -0.91 56.21 0.64
CA GLY A 402 -0.79 55.93 2.08
C GLY A 402 -0.87 57.17 2.97
N GLU A 403 -1.15 58.35 2.42
CA GLU A 403 -1.43 59.57 3.18
C GLU A 403 -2.76 59.44 3.97
N PRO A 404 -2.92 60.13 5.11
CA PRO A 404 -4.18 60.13 5.86
C PRO A 404 -5.37 60.58 5.00
N LEU A 405 -6.42 59.76 4.93
CA LEU A 405 -7.65 60.10 4.22
C LEU A 405 -8.53 61.06 5.05
N ASP A 406 -8.94 62.18 4.45
CA ASP A 406 -10.05 63.01 4.94
C ASP A 406 -11.38 62.35 4.54
N VAL A 407 -12.00 61.63 5.47
CA VAL A 407 -13.31 60.97 5.32
C VAL A 407 -14.33 61.72 6.16
N ARG A 408 -15.41 62.18 5.53
CA ARG A 408 -16.50 62.93 6.17
C ARG A 408 -17.79 62.13 6.17
N HIS A 409 -18.46 62.05 7.32
CA HIS A 409 -19.72 61.32 7.47
C HIS A 409 -20.90 62.13 6.89
N GLU A 410 -21.78 61.45 6.16
CA GLU A 410 -22.98 62.01 5.53
C GLU A 410 -24.18 61.08 5.76
N ASP A 411 -24.92 61.26 6.86
CA ASP A 411 -26.03 60.39 7.27
C ASP A 411 -25.69 58.89 7.19
N LEU A 412 -26.22 58.19 6.18
CA LEU A 412 -26.00 56.77 5.90
C LEU A 412 -24.87 56.50 4.90
N GLY A 413 -24.05 57.50 4.55
CA GLY A 413 -22.90 57.39 3.66
C GLY A 413 -21.71 58.22 4.14
N PHE A 414 -20.67 58.32 3.31
CA PHE A 414 -19.50 59.13 3.57
C PHE A 414 -18.88 59.66 2.26
N SER A 415 -18.13 60.75 2.37
CA SER A 415 -17.37 61.33 1.27
C SER A 415 -15.88 61.37 1.57
N VAL A 416 -15.07 61.31 0.52
CA VAL A 416 -13.61 61.39 0.58
C VAL A 416 -13.16 62.69 -0.06
N TRP A 417 -12.28 63.39 0.65
CA TRP A 417 -11.80 64.71 0.28
C TRP A 417 -10.28 64.71 0.11
N LEU A 418 -9.81 65.45 -0.89
CA LEU A 418 -8.39 65.72 -1.12
C LEU A 418 -8.23 67.22 -1.35
N ASP A 419 -7.28 67.84 -0.66
CA ASP A 419 -6.95 69.27 -0.79
C ASP A 419 -8.17 70.22 -0.67
N GLY A 420 -9.13 69.85 0.19
CA GLY A 420 -10.35 70.64 0.42
C GLY A 420 -11.46 70.43 -0.61
N GLU A 421 -11.29 69.53 -1.58
CA GLU A 421 -12.32 69.18 -2.56
C GLU A 421 -12.84 67.74 -2.39
N CYS A 422 -14.14 67.55 -2.53
CA CYS A 422 -14.74 66.21 -2.54
C CYS A 422 -14.36 65.49 -3.83
N VAL A 423 -13.75 64.31 -3.71
CA VAL A 423 -13.29 63.51 -4.85
C VAL A 423 -14.13 62.26 -5.09
N ALA A 424 -14.77 61.70 -4.06
CA ALA A 424 -15.63 60.52 -4.18
C ALA A 424 -16.66 60.40 -3.05
N HIS A 425 -17.77 59.72 -3.33
CA HIS A 425 -18.81 59.40 -2.34
C HIS A 425 -19.02 57.89 -2.26
N SER A 426 -19.41 57.40 -1.08
CA SER A 426 -19.91 56.05 -0.89
C SER A 426 -21.36 55.91 -1.40
N PRO A 427 -21.86 54.68 -1.61
CA PRO A 427 -23.30 54.45 -1.61
C PRO A 427 -23.90 54.75 -0.23
N ALA A 428 -25.23 54.83 -0.15
CA ALA A 428 -25.95 54.82 1.13
C ALA A 428 -25.98 53.40 1.70
N PHE A 429 -25.73 53.27 3.00
CA PHE A 429 -25.73 52.02 3.76
C PHE A 429 -27.04 51.87 4.55
N ALA A 430 -27.34 50.65 4.99
CA ALA A 430 -28.59 50.35 5.70
C ALA A 430 -28.70 51.03 7.07
N ASP A 431 -27.57 51.20 7.75
CA ASP A 431 -27.45 51.84 9.06
C ASP A 431 -26.04 52.41 9.27
N SER A 432 -25.85 53.18 10.35
CA SER A 432 -24.57 53.80 10.69
C SER A 432 -23.48 52.78 11.00
N ALA A 433 -23.82 51.61 11.56
CA ALA A 433 -22.85 50.56 11.85
C ALA A 433 -22.24 49.98 10.56
N THR A 434 -23.07 49.75 9.54
CA THR A 434 -22.65 49.26 8.23
C THR A 434 -21.81 50.30 7.49
N ARG A 435 -22.17 51.58 7.60
CA ARG A 435 -21.35 52.70 7.09
C ARG A 435 -19.96 52.72 7.73
N ASP A 436 -19.89 52.59 9.06
CA ASP A 436 -18.61 52.66 9.78
C ASP A 436 -17.69 51.47 9.41
N LEU A 437 -18.26 50.26 9.24
CA LEU A 437 -17.53 49.11 8.69
C LEU A 437 -17.01 49.35 7.27
N ALA A 438 -17.77 50.06 6.44
CA ALA A 438 -17.33 50.40 5.08
C ALA A 438 -16.21 51.46 5.05
N ILE A 439 -16.16 52.36 6.04
CA ILE A 439 -15.03 53.30 6.23
C ILE A 439 -13.76 52.54 6.61
N ASP A 440 -13.86 51.53 7.48
CA ASP A 440 -12.71 50.70 7.83
C ASP A 440 -12.24 49.83 6.65
N ALA A 441 -13.18 49.27 5.87
CA ALA A 441 -12.88 48.56 4.63
C ALA A 441 -12.20 49.46 3.59
N LEU A 442 -12.62 50.73 3.48
CA LEU A 442 -11.96 51.73 2.63
C LEU A 442 -10.51 51.95 3.05
N ARG A 443 -10.26 52.17 4.35
CA ARG A 443 -8.90 52.38 4.87
C ARG A 443 -8.01 51.18 4.58
N LEU A 444 -8.52 49.96 4.82
CA LEU A 444 -7.79 48.73 4.53
C LEU A 444 -7.49 48.57 3.02
N ALA A 445 -8.45 48.92 2.16
CA ALA A 445 -8.31 48.81 0.71
C ALA A 445 -7.28 49.78 0.11
N LEU A 446 -6.96 50.87 0.82
CA LEU A 446 -6.02 51.90 0.38
C LEU A 446 -4.65 51.81 1.06
N VAL A 447 -4.43 50.80 1.93
CA VAL A 447 -3.10 50.51 2.45
C VAL A 447 -2.19 50.10 1.29
N PRO A 448 -1.04 50.76 1.09
CA PRO A 448 -0.08 50.36 0.06
C PRO A 448 0.34 48.90 0.28
N VAL A 449 0.28 48.09 -0.77
CA VAL A 449 0.86 46.75 -0.75
C VAL A 449 2.38 46.92 -0.65
N GLN A 450 2.97 46.57 0.49
CA GLN A 450 4.42 46.41 0.58
C GLN A 450 4.79 45.19 -0.26
N ASP A 451 5.55 45.40 -1.34
CA ASP A 451 6.16 44.33 -2.12
C ASP A 451 7.16 43.51 -1.29
#